data_AF-A0A418RJI1-F1
#
_entry.id   AF-A0A418RJI1-F1
#
_cell.length_a   1.000
_cell.length_b   1.000
_cell.length_c   1.000
_cell.angle_alpha   90.00
_cell.angle_beta   90.00
_cell.angle_gamma   90.00
#
_symmetry.space_group_name_H-M   'P 1'
#
loop_
_entity.id
_entity.type
_entity.pdbx_description
1 polymer ?
#
loop_
_entity_poly.entity_id
_entity_poly.type
_entity_poly.pdbx_seq_one_letter_code
_entity_poly.pdbx_strand_id
1 'polypeptide(L)'
;MSKLNYQKKWVQHLLVPATLAVFSQCSFAHTRLESPTVIQGVKVHNRLNVGHGCSIDAIGTKGGSTFAQSAIFPNAVSYTPIIGVDSSATGSTWNSATYTTQPASTFYSPLAGIGTLIREDGAWPITLQKTDAVGNNDGFSAGGKAYDQTVSASIQTSVATAAITIPATSCARSVTFMLAVADICDITVPSAIATDKEVLYWSPIPNFAGVPGQPFGSAKGNSTSTNIAGGIPVGPAYSNYDGYTDAAHTIAGDGWASPATLKVYRNITGTPATVANGVYTVAQPANPLPPGCTGHGGLGDDVYVFPSAAQINAEMPIFSGVNQKGTLYWK
;
A
#
# COMPACT_ATOMS: atom_id res chain seq x y z
N MET A 1 14.49 -69.37 -33.58
CA MET A 1 13.08 -69.15 -33.16
C MET A 1 13.07 -68.79 -31.69
N SER A 2 12.33 -67.73 -31.40
CA SER A 2 12.16 -67.00 -30.14
C SER A 2 11.79 -67.86 -28.92
N LYS A 3 12.31 -67.47 -27.75
CA LYS A 3 11.52 -67.30 -26.52
C LYS A 3 12.27 -66.38 -25.54
N LEU A 4 11.80 -65.13 -25.45
CA LEU A 4 11.98 -64.27 -24.27
C LEU A 4 11.23 -64.90 -23.08
N ASN A 5 11.77 -64.75 -21.87
CA ASN A 5 11.02 -64.30 -20.68
C ASN A 5 11.99 -64.09 -19.50
N TYR A 6 12.21 -62.81 -19.16
CA TYR A 6 11.69 -62.11 -17.98
C TYR A 6 12.61 -62.20 -16.74
N GLN A 7 13.72 -61.46 -16.80
CA GLN A 7 14.50 -61.11 -15.61
C GLN A 7 13.85 -59.89 -14.94
N LYS A 8 13.31 -60.14 -13.75
CA LYS A 8 12.63 -59.18 -12.87
C LYS A 8 13.68 -58.18 -12.33
N LYS A 9 13.88 -57.05 -13.03
CA LYS A 9 14.69 -55.94 -12.50
C LYS A 9 13.83 -55.08 -11.57
N TRP A 10 14.22 -55.09 -10.31
CA TRP A 10 13.73 -54.22 -9.26
C TRP A 10 14.03 -52.76 -9.64
N VAL A 11 13.00 -51.99 -9.96
CA VAL A 11 13.08 -50.54 -10.06
C VAL A 11 12.77 -49.99 -8.67
N GLN A 12 13.79 -49.50 -7.97
CA GLN A 12 13.62 -48.71 -6.77
C GLN A 12 12.99 -47.37 -7.18
N HIS A 13 11.68 -47.22 -6.94
CA HIS A 13 11.03 -45.93 -7.00
C HIS A 13 11.44 -45.11 -5.78
N LEU A 14 12.31 -44.12 -6.00
CA LEU A 14 12.47 -42.98 -5.10
C LEU A 14 11.13 -42.26 -5.03
N LEU A 15 10.40 -42.43 -3.92
CA LEU A 15 9.35 -41.48 -3.54
C LEU A 15 10.03 -40.13 -3.28
N VAL A 16 9.85 -39.20 -4.21
CA VAL A 16 10.02 -37.78 -3.92
C VAL A 16 8.81 -37.39 -3.08
N PRO A 17 8.96 -36.98 -1.80
CA PRO A 17 7.86 -36.34 -1.10
C PRO A 17 7.62 -35.00 -1.81
N ALA A 18 6.53 -34.92 -2.58
CA ALA A 18 5.97 -33.66 -3.01
C ALA A 18 5.55 -32.91 -1.74
N THR A 19 6.40 -32.02 -1.26
CA THR A 19 6.05 -31.02 -0.25
C THR A 19 4.91 -30.19 -0.83
N LEU A 20 3.67 -30.53 -0.47
CA LEU A 20 2.53 -29.65 -0.61
C LEU A 20 2.88 -28.36 0.15
N ALA A 21 3.30 -27.34 -0.59
CA ALA A 21 3.17 -25.98 -0.12
C ALA A 21 1.66 -25.73 0.02
N VAL A 22 1.15 -25.88 1.24
CA VAL A 22 -0.15 -25.38 1.60
C VAL A 22 -0.06 -23.88 1.41
N PHE A 23 -0.54 -23.39 0.28
CA PHE A 23 -0.92 -21.99 0.14
C PHE A 23 -2.07 -21.81 1.13
N SER A 24 -1.78 -21.38 2.36
CA SER A 24 -2.82 -20.82 3.20
C SER A 24 -3.25 -19.54 2.49
N GLN A 25 -4.34 -19.63 1.73
CA GLN A 25 -5.09 -18.47 1.30
C GLN A 25 -5.70 -17.89 2.57
N CYS A 26 -4.91 -17.17 3.34
CA CYS A 26 -5.44 -16.21 4.28
C CYS A 26 -6.18 -15.21 3.40
N SER A 27 -7.51 -15.35 3.34
CA SER A 27 -8.40 -14.43 2.67
C SER A 27 -8.36 -13.12 3.42
N PHE A 28 -7.28 -12.36 3.23
CA PHE A 28 -7.17 -11.00 3.72
C PHE A 28 -8.16 -10.18 2.91
N ALA A 29 -9.28 -9.83 3.51
CA ALA A 29 -10.33 -9.09 2.85
C ALA A 29 -10.04 -7.56 2.81
N HIS A 30 -8.77 -7.17 3.01
CA HIS A 30 -8.32 -5.78 3.08
C HIS A 30 -8.07 -5.16 1.70
N THR A 31 -8.29 -3.85 1.61
CA THR A 31 -8.01 -3.08 0.39
C THR A 31 -6.52 -3.10 0.07
N ARG A 32 -6.13 -3.63 -1.10
CA ARG A 32 -4.73 -3.86 -1.48
C ARG A 32 -4.46 -3.65 -2.96
N LEU A 33 -3.21 -3.40 -3.31
CA LEU A 33 -2.76 -3.52 -4.70
C LEU A 33 -2.70 -4.99 -5.10
N GLU A 34 -3.13 -5.31 -6.33
CA GLU A 34 -3.06 -6.66 -6.92
C GLU A 34 -1.61 -7.14 -7.04
N SER A 35 -0.72 -6.25 -7.47
CA SER A 35 0.73 -6.44 -7.50
C SER A 35 1.40 -5.53 -6.46
N PRO A 36 1.48 -5.93 -5.18
CA PRO A 36 2.01 -5.09 -4.12
C PRO A 36 3.53 -4.99 -4.13
N THR A 37 4.21 -5.80 -4.95
CA THR A 37 5.67 -5.84 -5.04
C THR A 37 6.12 -5.72 -6.48
N VAL A 38 7.07 -4.82 -6.75
CA VAL A 38 7.67 -4.63 -8.06
C VAL A 38 9.19 -4.47 -7.93
N ILE A 39 9.91 -4.66 -9.03
CA ILE A 39 11.33 -4.35 -9.12
C ILE A 39 11.47 -2.89 -9.57
N GLN A 40 12.49 -2.18 -9.07
CA GLN A 40 12.78 -0.81 -9.52
C GLN A 40 12.93 -0.71 -11.05
N GLY A 41 12.63 0.46 -11.60
CA GLY A 41 12.73 0.75 -13.04
C GLY A 41 11.58 0.17 -13.86
N VAL A 42 10.62 -0.54 -13.24
CA VAL A 42 9.50 -1.17 -13.95
C VAL A 42 8.21 -0.41 -13.67
N LYS A 43 7.53 -0.02 -14.76
CA LYS A 43 6.14 0.46 -14.73
C LYS A 43 5.20 -0.74 -14.74
N VAL A 44 4.25 -0.82 -13.83
CA VAL A 44 3.33 -1.96 -13.72
C VAL A 44 1.88 -1.50 -13.84
N HIS A 45 1.12 -2.21 -14.67
CA HIS A 45 -0.34 -2.15 -14.62
C HIS A 45 -0.81 -2.88 -13.38
N ASN A 46 -1.57 -2.20 -12.53
CA ASN A 46 -1.96 -2.69 -11.22
C ASN A 46 -3.43 -2.32 -10.96
N ARG A 47 -4.00 -2.88 -9.90
CA ARG A 47 -5.36 -2.56 -9.47
C ARG A 47 -5.40 -2.39 -7.97
N LEU A 48 -6.02 -1.32 -7.50
CA LEU A 48 -6.39 -1.20 -6.09
C LEU A 48 -7.72 -1.91 -5.90
N ASN A 49 -7.68 -3.01 -5.14
CA ASN A 49 -8.77 -3.93 -4.95
C ASN A 49 -9.37 -3.73 -3.57
N VAL A 50 -10.66 -3.39 -3.51
CA VAL A 50 -11.44 -3.47 -2.27
C VAL A 50 -11.77 -4.94 -2.02
N GLY A 51 -11.29 -5.48 -0.89
CA GLY A 51 -11.39 -6.90 -0.58
C GLY A 51 -12.64 -7.29 0.22
N HIS A 52 -13.28 -6.34 0.90
CA HIS A 52 -14.56 -6.54 1.59
C HIS A 52 -15.44 -5.29 1.55
N GLY A 53 -16.75 -5.53 1.67
CA GLY A 53 -17.76 -4.50 1.78
C GLY A 53 -17.57 -3.60 2.99
N CYS A 54 -18.26 -2.48 2.94
CA CYS A 54 -18.47 -1.65 4.11
C CYS A 54 -19.17 -2.41 5.25
N SER A 55 -19.17 -1.83 6.45
CA SER A 55 -19.88 -2.43 7.58
C SER A 55 -21.41 -2.31 7.37
N ILE A 56 -22.17 -3.38 7.58
CA ILE A 56 -23.66 -3.38 7.48
C ILE A 56 -24.34 -3.10 8.81
N ASP A 57 -23.63 -3.25 9.94
CA ASP A 57 -24.18 -3.06 11.27
C ASP A 57 -23.18 -2.37 12.23
N ALA A 58 -23.65 -2.08 13.44
CA ALA A 58 -22.86 -1.44 14.49
C ALA A 58 -21.79 -2.34 15.11
N ILE A 59 -21.76 -3.62 14.73
CA ILE A 59 -20.84 -4.65 15.26
C ILE A 59 -19.76 -4.99 14.21
N GLY A 60 -19.72 -4.23 13.11
CA GLY A 60 -18.65 -4.33 12.10
C GLY A 60 -18.82 -5.45 11.09
N THR A 61 -19.99 -6.10 10.99
CA THR A 61 -20.24 -7.13 9.98
C THR A 61 -19.96 -6.59 8.58
N LYS A 62 -19.10 -7.25 7.79
CA LYS A 62 -18.70 -6.78 6.45
C LYS A 62 -19.64 -7.30 5.37
N GLY A 63 -19.81 -6.53 4.30
CA GLY A 63 -20.64 -6.88 3.14
C GLY A 63 -21.54 -5.75 2.65
N GLY A 64 -21.48 -4.59 3.29
CA GLY A 64 -22.22 -3.40 2.91
C GLY A 64 -21.69 -2.79 1.63
N SER A 65 -22.53 -2.03 0.96
CA SER A 65 -22.19 -1.40 -0.30
C SER A 65 -21.04 -0.41 -0.15
N THR A 66 -20.08 -0.48 -1.06
CA THR A 66 -19.08 0.57 -1.25
C THR A 66 -19.50 1.44 -2.42
N PHE A 67 -19.56 2.75 -2.19
CA PHE A 67 -20.06 3.73 -3.16
C PHE A 67 -18.95 4.43 -3.94
N ALA A 68 -17.78 4.52 -3.33
CA ALA A 68 -16.61 5.14 -3.91
C ALA A 68 -15.33 4.69 -3.19
N GLN A 69 -14.20 4.93 -3.85
CA GLN A 69 -12.85 4.75 -3.36
C GLN A 69 -12.04 6.01 -3.63
N SER A 70 -11.23 6.40 -2.67
CA SER A 70 -10.32 7.53 -2.74
C SER A 70 -8.95 7.05 -2.32
N ALA A 71 -7.92 7.26 -3.14
CA ALA A 71 -6.56 6.83 -2.82
C ALA A 71 -5.56 7.96 -3.04
N ILE A 72 -4.51 7.95 -2.24
CA ILE A 72 -3.39 8.89 -2.28
C ILE A 72 -2.09 8.11 -2.20
N PHE A 73 -1.20 8.41 -3.13
CA PHE A 73 0.18 7.98 -3.12
C PHE A 73 1.06 9.10 -2.55
N PRO A 74 2.13 8.78 -1.82
CA PRO A 74 3.05 9.81 -1.32
C PRO A 74 3.58 10.70 -2.45
N ASN A 75 3.51 12.02 -2.24
CA ASN A 75 4.09 13.04 -3.12
C ASN A 75 5.13 13.85 -2.32
N ALA A 76 6.36 13.87 -2.81
CA ALA A 76 7.51 14.58 -2.25
C ALA A 76 7.92 15.84 -3.04
N VAL A 77 7.15 16.22 -4.06
CA VAL A 77 7.31 17.49 -4.80
C VAL A 77 6.54 18.60 -4.11
N SER A 78 5.26 18.38 -3.83
CA SER A 78 4.38 19.40 -3.22
C SER A 78 4.19 19.24 -1.72
N TYR A 79 4.59 18.09 -1.17
CA TYR A 79 4.45 17.79 0.25
C TYR A 79 5.74 17.17 0.80
N THR A 80 5.86 17.10 2.13
CA THR A 80 6.98 16.44 2.81
C THR A 80 6.51 15.12 3.40
N PRO A 81 6.71 13.98 2.72
CA PRO A 81 6.27 12.68 3.24
C PRO A 81 7.02 12.32 4.52
N ILE A 82 6.42 11.43 5.31
CA ILE A 82 7.10 10.82 6.45
C ILE A 82 7.91 9.64 5.93
N ILE A 83 9.19 9.54 6.33
CA ILE A 83 10.09 8.49 5.87
C ILE A 83 10.63 7.72 7.08
N GLY A 84 10.38 6.42 7.09
CA GLY A 84 10.96 5.46 8.03
C GLY A 84 12.07 4.66 7.36
N VAL A 85 13.16 4.39 8.08
CA VAL A 85 14.27 3.55 7.64
C VAL A 85 14.47 2.43 8.66
N ASP A 86 14.29 1.19 8.22
CA ASP A 86 14.61 -0.01 9.00
C ASP A 86 15.95 -0.58 8.52
N SER A 87 16.89 -0.63 9.46
CA SER A 87 18.24 -1.19 9.26
C SER A 87 18.46 -2.43 10.14
N SER A 88 17.43 -2.89 10.87
CA SER A 88 17.56 -3.91 11.92
C SER A 88 17.88 -5.30 11.36
N ALA A 89 18.66 -6.11 12.06
CA ALA A 89 19.01 -7.45 11.58
C ALA A 89 17.84 -8.48 11.68
N THR A 90 16.75 -8.13 12.35
CA THR A 90 15.73 -9.07 12.84
C THR A 90 14.37 -8.85 12.18
N GLY A 91 14.23 -9.18 10.90
CA GLY A 91 12.95 -9.11 10.18
C GLY A 91 12.45 -7.67 9.98
N SER A 92 11.93 -7.38 8.79
CA SER A 92 11.56 -6.02 8.44
C SER A 92 10.10 -5.75 8.74
N THR A 93 9.83 -4.76 9.58
CA THR A 93 8.49 -4.28 9.87
C THR A 93 8.51 -2.75 10.01
N TRP A 94 7.49 -2.06 9.46
CA TRP A 94 7.43 -0.59 9.50
C TRP A 94 7.43 -0.02 10.93
N ASN A 95 6.97 -0.80 11.92
CA ASN A 95 6.97 -0.42 13.33
C ASN A 95 8.38 -0.42 13.96
N SER A 96 9.37 -1.04 13.30
CA SER A 96 10.78 -1.05 13.69
C SER A 96 11.59 0.04 13.00
N ALA A 97 10.98 0.77 12.05
CA ALA A 97 11.65 1.79 11.28
C ALA A 97 11.99 3.02 12.15
N THR A 98 13.20 3.52 11.99
CA THR A 98 13.61 4.82 12.53
C THR A 98 13.30 5.91 11.51
N TYR A 99 12.49 6.88 11.91
CA TYR A 99 12.13 7.98 11.02
C TYR A 99 13.27 8.97 10.82
N THR A 100 13.33 9.56 9.63
CA THR A 100 14.43 10.42 9.19
C THR A 100 13.92 11.75 8.61
N THR A 101 14.77 12.78 8.67
CA THR A 101 14.57 14.08 8.01
C THR A 101 15.27 14.16 6.65
N GLN A 102 15.95 13.09 6.24
CA GLN A 102 16.57 13.04 4.92
C GLN A 102 15.52 13.24 3.82
N PRO A 103 15.84 13.98 2.75
CA PRO A 103 14.89 14.21 1.67
C PRO A 103 14.54 12.91 0.95
N ALA A 104 13.30 12.80 0.47
CA ALA A 104 12.81 11.64 -0.27
C ALA A 104 13.70 11.25 -1.47
N SER A 105 14.31 12.24 -2.12
CA SER A 105 15.25 12.06 -3.24
C SER A 105 16.50 11.27 -2.89
N THR A 106 16.83 11.11 -1.60
CA THR A 106 17.90 10.21 -1.14
C THR A 106 17.53 8.74 -1.30
N PHE A 107 16.24 8.42 -1.39
CA PHE A 107 15.74 7.03 -1.39
C PHE A 107 15.09 6.61 -2.69
N TYR A 108 14.40 7.52 -3.39
CA TYR A 108 13.70 7.17 -4.62
C TYR A 108 13.49 8.35 -5.58
N SER A 109 13.15 8.01 -6.83
CA SER A 109 12.66 8.90 -7.88
C SER A 109 11.68 8.13 -8.78
N PRO A 110 10.66 8.74 -9.40
CA PRO A 110 10.24 10.14 -9.28
C PRO A 110 9.69 10.47 -7.89
N LEU A 111 9.63 11.77 -7.58
CA LEU A 111 9.14 12.27 -6.29
C LEU A 111 7.62 12.45 -6.23
N ALA A 112 6.92 12.33 -7.36
CA ALA A 112 5.47 12.38 -7.44
C ALA A 112 4.97 11.48 -8.59
N GLY A 113 3.66 11.32 -8.73
CA GLY A 113 3.08 10.48 -9.78
C GLY A 113 3.37 8.99 -9.61
N ILE A 114 3.61 8.55 -8.37
CA ILE A 114 3.90 7.15 -8.02
C ILE A 114 2.78 6.23 -8.51
N GLY A 115 1.53 6.65 -8.36
CA GLY A 115 0.36 5.99 -8.93
C GLY A 115 -0.43 6.94 -9.82
N THR A 116 -0.79 6.48 -11.01
CA THR A 116 -1.63 7.23 -11.95
C THR A 116 -2.81 6.36 -12.36
N LEU A 117 -4.02 6.91 -12.34
CA LEU A 117 -5.22 6.25 -12.81
C LEU A 117 -5.06 5.88 -14.29
N ILE A 118 -5.47 4.67 -14.66
CA ILE A 118 -5.53 4.26 -16.07
C ILE A 118 -6.99 4.24 -16.49
N ARG A 119 -7.26 4.78 -17.69
CA ARG A 119 -8.59 4.69 -18.29
C ARG A 119 -8.78 3.27 -18.85
N GLU A 120 -9.50 2.46 -18.11
CA GLU A 120 -9.97 1.13 -18.53
C GLU A 120 -11.45 0.97 -18.13
N ASP A 121 -12.13 -0.05 -18.66
CA ASP A 121 -13.46 -0.46 -18.22
C ASP A 121 -13.36 -1.04 -16.79
N GLY A 122 -13.28 -0.15 -15.81
CA GLY A 122 -13.24 -0.49 -14.39
C GLY A 122 -14.63 -0.72 -13.80
N ALA A 123 -14.69 -1.10 -12.53
CA ALA A 123 -15.96 -1.20 -11.83
C ALA A 123 -16.67 0.16 -11.74
N TRP A 124 -15.92 1.26 -11.64
CA TRP A 124 -16.52 2.56 -11.35
C TRP A 124 -16.96 3.31 -12.61
N PRO A 125 -18.19 3.85 -12.67
CA PRO A 125 -18.63 4.69 -13.78
C PRO A 125 -17.94 6.05 -13.81
N ILE A 126 -17.45 6.53 -12.67
CA ILE A 126 -16.74 7.80 -12.55
C ILE A 126 -15.36 7.52 -11.96
N THR A 127 -14.32 8.01 -12.62
CA THR A 127 -12.95 7.95 -12.13
C THR A 127 -12.25 9.28 -12.43
N LEU A 128 -11.63 9.87 -11.42
CA LEU A 128 -10.93 11.14 -11.52
C LEU A 128 -9.51 10.99 -10.99
N GLN A 129 -8.54 11.40 -11.79
CA GLN A 129 -7.15 11.57 -11.37
C GLN A 129 -7.10 12.75 -10.39
N LYS A 130 -6.41 12.58 -9.26
CA LYS A 130 -6.08 13.67 -8.36
C LYS A 130 -4.76 14.29 -8.78
N THR A 131 -4.75 15.60 -8.88
CA THR A 131 -3.57 16.39 -9.19
C THR A 131 -3.41 17.49 -8.17
N ASP A 132 -2.20 17.66 -7.65
CA ASP A 132 -1.87 18.77 -6.77
C ASP A 132 -1.92 20.12 -7.52
N ALA A 133 -1.73 21.22 -6.79
CA ALA A 133 -1.76 22.58 -7.36
C ALA A 133 -0.68 22.86 -8.42
N VAL A 134 0.36 22.02 -8.50
CA VAL A 134 1.47 22.14 -9.46
C VAL A 134 1.28 21.16 -10.63
N GLY A 135 0.21 20.35 -10.61
CA GLY A 135 -0.17 19.40 -11.66
C GLY A 135 0.46 18.01 -11.50
N ASN A 136 1.09 17.69 -10.38
CA ASN A 136 1.58 16.33 -10.15
C ASN A 136 0.44 15.39 -9.77
N ASN A 137 0.53 14.14 -10.21
CA ASN A 137 -0.43 13.11 -9.87
C ASN A 137 -0.24 12.61 -8.43
N ASP A 138 -1.29 12.72 -7.61
CA ASP A 138 -1.27 12.38 -6.18
C ASP A 138 -2.08 11.15 -5.82
N GLY A 139 -2.90 10.66 -6.76
CA GLY A 139 -3.75 9.50 -6.57
C GLY A 139 -5.01 9.62 -7.39
N PHE A 140 -6.12 9.08 -6.89
CA PHE A 140 -7.36 9.06 -7.65
C PHE A 140 -8.58 9.02 -6.74
N SER A 141 -9.73 9.24 -7.35
CA SER A 141 -11.04 8.97 -6.79
C SER A 141 -11.87 8.20 -7.83
N ALA A 142 -12.66 7.22 -7.39
CA ALA A 142 -13.46 6.36 -8.25
C ALA A 142 -14.77 6.00 -7.56
N GLY A 143 -15.90 5.97 -8.27
CA GLY A 143 -17.23 5.94 -7.65
C GLY A 143 -18.37 6.17 -8.62
N GLY A 144 -19.53 6.57 -8.09
CA GLY A 144 -20.73 6.88 -8.88
C GLY A 144 -21.71 5.70 -9.01
N LYS A 145 -21.47 4.60 -8.29
CA LYS A 145 -22.40 3.46 -8.20
C LYS A 145 -22.17 2.73 -6.89
N ALA A 146 -23.24 2.23 -6.27
CA ALA A 146 -23.14 1.34 -5.13
C ALA A 146 -22.75 -0.07 -5.60
N TYR A 147 -21.68 -0.61 -5.04
CA TYR A 147 -21.27 -1.99 -5.24
C TYR A 147 -21.52 -2.81 -3.99
N ASP A 148 -22.51 -3.70 -4.08
CA ASP A 148 -22.76 -4.72 -3.08
C ASP A 148 -21.59 -5.73 -3.09
N GLN A 149 -21.04 -6.02 -1.91
CA GLN A 149 -19.95 -6.98 -1.72
C GLN A 149 -20.43 -8.28 -1.04
N THR A 150 -21.74 -8.56 -1.07
CA THR A 150 -22.29 -9.91 -0.79
C THR A 150 -21.91 -10.93 -1.86
N VAL A 151 -21.38 -10.48 -3.01
CA VAL A 151 -20.84 -11.30 -4.09
C VAL A 151 -19.31 -11.34 -4.06
N SER A 152 -18.71 -12.45 -4.45
CA SER A 152 -17.27 -12.76 -4.27
C SER A 152 -16.28 -11.97 -5.15
N ALA A 153 -16.70 -10.89 -5.82
CA ALA A 153 -15.85 -10.14 -6.73
C ALA A 153 -15.33 -8.86 -6.06
N SER A 154 -14.01 -8.71 -5.98
CA SER A 154 -13.37 -7.47 -5.50
C SER A 154 -13.74 -6.29 -6.38
N ILE A 155 -13.96 -5.11 -5.79
CA ILE A 155 -14.13 -3.88 -6.55
C ILE A 155 -12.74 -3.36 -6.93
N GLN A 156 -12.48 -3.20 -8.23
CA GLN A 156 -11.13 -2.90 -8.72
C GLN A 156 -11.05 -1.51 -9.36
N THR A 157 -10.02 -0.77 -9.00
CA THR A 157 -9.65 0.50 -9.65
C THR A 157 -8.29 0.36 -10.32
N SER A 158 -8.24 0.45 -11.66
CA SER A 158 -7.00 0.28 -12.44
C SER A 158 -6.05 1.47 -12.28
N VAL A 159 -4.78 1.18 -11.98
CA VAL A 159 -3.72 2.16 -11.79
C VAL A 159 -2.40 1.70 -12.41
N ALA A 160 -1.62 2.65 -12.91
CA ALA A 160 -0.25 2.44 -13.33
C ALA A 160 0.66 2.90 -12.20
N THR A 161 1.56 2.04 -11.75
CA THR A 161 2.65 2.46 -10.87
C THR A 161 3.81 2.98 -11.70
N ALA A 162 4.42 4.09 -11.29
CA ALA A 162 5.59 4.64 -11.96
C ALA A 162 6.79 3.68 -11.90
N ALA A 163 7.72 3.86 -12.84
CA ALA A 163 9.01 3.16 -12.84
C ALA A 163 9.92 3.78 -11.76
N ILE A 164 9.74 3.35 -10.52
CA ILE A 164 10.49 3.89 -9.38
C ILE A 164 11.95 3.45 -9.46
N THR A 165 12.88 4.38 -9.36
CA THR A 165 14.32 4.14 -9.31
C THR A 165 14.86 4.45 -7.92
N ILE A 166 15.68 3.57 -7.37
CA ILE A 166 16.42 3.82 -6.13
C ILE A 166 17.79 4.40 -6.52
N PRO A 167 18.19 5.58 -6.01
CA PRO A 167 19.49 6.18 -6.32
C PRO A 167 20.65 5.22 -6.01
N ALA A 168 21.66 5.19 -6.88
CA ALA A 168 22.84 4.32 -6.70
C ALA A 168 23.59 4.61 -5.38
N THR A 169 23.52 5.86 -4.90
CA THR A 169 24.12 6.31 -3.64
C THR A 169 23.29 5.97 -2.40
N SER A 170 22.04 5.51 -2.56
CA SER A 170 21.17 5.15 -1.45
C SER A 170 21.55 3.79 -0.88
N CYS A 171 21.45 3.60 0.44
CA CYS A 171 21.52 2.28 1.06
C CYS A 171 20.19 1.51 1.03
N ALA A 172 19.13 2.09 0.47
CA ALA A 172 17.84 1.42 0.35
C ALA A 172 17.95 0.15 -0.51
N ARG A 173 17.60 -1.00 0.07
CA ARG A 173 17.38 -2.26 -0.66
C ARG A 173 15.93 -2.39 -1.11
N SER A 174 15.02 -1.70 -0.44
CA SER A 174 13.64 -1.56 -0.85
C SER A 174 13.04 -0.23 -0.43
N VAL A 175 12.03 0.22 -1.17
CA VAL A 175 11.21 1.38 -0.84
C VAL A 175 9.75 0.95 -0.88
N THR A 176 9.07 1.06 0.25
CA THR A 176 7.66 0.71 0.41
C THR A 176 6.83 1.98 0.51
N PHE A 177 6.07 2.27 -0.54
CA PHE A 177 5.09 3.34 -0.52
C PHE A 177 3.84 2.83 0.18
N MET A 178 3.47 3.54 1.23
CA MET A 178 2.26 3.32 1.98
C MET A 178 1.17 4.21 1.36
N LEU A 179 0.06 3.63 0.92
CA LEU A 179 -1.04 4.41 0.37
C LEU A 179 -1.99 4.81 1.50
N ALA A 180 -2.56 6.01 1.39
CA ALA A 180 -3.73 6.39 2.16
C ALA A 180 -4.97 6.15 1.30
N VAL A 181 -5.86 5.27 1.73
CA VAL A 181 -7.06 4.90 1.00
C VAL A 181 -8.28 5.11 1.89
N ALA A 182 -9.38 5.52 1.30
CA ALA A 182 -10.69 5.58 1.93
C ALA A 182 -11.73 4.93 1.02
N ASP A 183 -12.42 3.92 1.55
CA ASP A 183 -13.58 3.31 0.92
C ASP A 183 -14.85 3.91 1.54
N ILE A 184 -15.73 4.44 0.71
CA ILE A 184 -16.86 5.28 1.11
C ILE A 184 -18.10 4.40 1.18
N CYS A 185 -18.71 4.37 2.35
CA CYS A 185 -19.79 3.46 2.72
C CYS A 185 -21.16 4.15 2.77
N ASP A 186 -21.17 5.45 3.06
CA ASP A 186 -22.37 6.26 3.01
C ASP A 186 -22.04 7.64 2.43
N ILE A 187 -22.63 7.95 1.28
CA ILE A 187 -22.44 9.23 0.60
C ILE A 187 -23.34 10.35 1.14
N THR A 188 -24.25 10.02 2.06
CA THR A 188 -25.20 10.97 2.65
C THR A 188 -24.65 11.64 3.90
N VAL A 189 -23.62 11.06 4.52
CA VAL A 189 -23.02 11.58 5.75
C VAL A 189 -21.82 12.45 5.39
N PRO A 190 -21.80 13.73 5.84
CA PRO A 190 -20.64 14.56 5.65
C PRO A 190 -19.41 13.93 6.29
N SER A 191 -18.31 13.91 5.54
CA SER A 191 -17.05 13.32 6.02
C SER A 191 -16.64 13.92 7.37
N ALA A 192 -16.99 15.20 7.60
CA ALA A 192 -16.80 15.97 8.83
C ALA A 192 -17.27 15.30 10.14
N ILE A 193 -18.23 14.39 10.04
CA ILE A 193 -18.85 13.67 11.15
C ILE A 193 -18.95 12.16 10.86
N ALA A 194 -18.36 11.70 9.77
CA ALA A 194 -18.36 10.29 9.39
C ALA A 194 -17.64 9.46 10.45
N THR A 195 -18.02 8.20 10.61
CA THR A 195 -17.30 7.20 11.42
C THR A 195 -16.88 6.04 10.51
N ASP A 196 -16.36 4.94 11.06
CA ASP A 196 -16.05 3.71 10.29
C ASP A 196 -17.22 3.11 9.54
N LYS A 197 -18.43 3.42 10.01
CA LYS A 197 -19.65 2.96 9.35
C LYS A 197 -19.85 3.68 8.01
N GLU A 198 -19.47 4.95 7.93
CA GLU A 198 -19.67 5.78 6.74
C GLU A 198 -18.43 5.83 5.84
N VAL A 199 -17.23 5.66 6.41
CA VAL A 199 -15.97 5.65 5.67
C VAL A 199 -14.97 4.70 6.32
N LEU A 200 -14.49 3.72 5.56
CA LEU A 200 -13.38 2.86 5.97
C LEU A 200 -12.06 3.46 5.51
N TYR A 201 -11.22 3.87 6.46
CA TYR A 201 -9.90 4.38 6.18
C TYR A 201 -8.84 3.28 6.26
N TRP A 202 -8.11 3.10 5.17
CA TRP A 202 -6.93 2.24 5.09
C TRP A 202 -5.71 3.12 4.94
N SER A 203 -5.16 3.56 6.06
CA SER A 203 -3.93 4.34 6.02
C SER A 203 -3.04 3.96 7.21
N PRO A 204 -1.76 3.64 6.99
CA PRO A 204 -0.84 3.25 8.06
C PRO A 204 -0.25 4.47 8.76
N ILE A 205 -1.06 5.50 8.99
CA ILE A 205 -0.60 6.80 9.45
C ILE A 205 0.10 6.67 10.81
N PRO A 206 1.32 7.21 10.96
CA PRO A 206 1.85 7.59 12.27
C PRO A 206 0.99 8.74 12.82
N ASN A 207 0.01 8.42 13.65
CA ASN A 207 -0.68 9.31 14.59
C ASN A 207 -0.88 10.78 14.18
N PHE A 208 -1.99 11.07 13.49
CA PHE A 208 -2.56 12.41 13.50
C PHE A 208 -3.71 12.48 14.50
N ALA A 209 -3.83 13.50 15.33
CA ALA A 209 -4.92 13.56 16.32
C ALA A 209 -6.33 13.82 15.72
N GLY A 210 -6.54 13.64 14.40
CA GLY A 210 -7.77 14.01 13.70
C GLY A 210 -8.79 12.87 13.60
N VAL A 211 -9.90 12.98 14.33
CA VAL A 211 -11.09 12.13 14.12
C VAL A 211 -11.56 12.19 12.65
N PRO A 212 -12.15 11.11 12.12
CA PRO A 212 -12.86 11.14 10.84
C PRO A 212 -13.67 12.44 10.68
N GLY A 213 -13.33 13.22 9.65
CA GLY A 213 -13.98 14.49 9.35
C GLY A 213 -13.40 15.77 9.93
N GLN A 214 -12.44 15.67 10.83
CA GLN A 214 -11.60 16.80 11.17
C GLN A 214 -10.34 16.77 10.29
N PRO A 215 -9.67 17.92 10.08
CA PRO A 215 -8.32 17.90 9.54
C PRO A 215 -7.49 16.91 10.36
N PHE A 216 -6.75 16.01 9.68
CA PHE A 216 -5.68 15.24 10.31
C PHE A 216 -4.81 16.25 11.05
N GLY A 217 -4.85 16.19 12.38
CA GLY A 217 -4.17 17.15 13.23
C GLY A 217 -2.66 17.15 12.98
N SER A 218 -1.95 18.08 13.61
CA SER A 218 -0.50 18.03 13.61
C SER A 218 -0.02 16.66 14.07
N ALA A 219 0.98 16.16 13.36
CA ALA A 219 1.96 15.21 13.84
C ALA A 219 2.17 15.31 15.38
N LYS A 220 1.62 14.40 16.21
CA LYS A 220 1.82 14.43 17.68
C LYS A 220 2.99 13.53 18.07
N GLY A 221 4.15 14.16 18.27
CA GLY A 221 5.44 13.51 18.50
C GLY A 221 5.49 12.44 19.59
N ASN A 222 6.31 11.41 19.36
CA ASN A 222 6.80 10.47 20.35
C ASN A 222 7.82 11.16 21.24
N SER A 223 7.59 11.20 22.54
CA SER A 223 8.55 11.72 23.51
C SER A 223 9.83 10.86 23.60
N THR A 224 9.83 9.62 23.09
CA THR A 224 11.03 8.75 23.05
C THR A 224 11.78 8.80 21.72
N SER A 225 11.33 9.59 20.74
CA SER A 225 12.04 9.77 19.46
C SER A 225 13.24 10.69 19.67
N THR A 226 14.44 10.12 19.81
CA THR A 226 15.68 10.88 20.06
C THR A 226 16.23 11.67 18.87
N ASN A 227 15.68 11.47 17.66
CA ASN A 227 16.33 11.92 16.42
C ASN A 227 15.73 13.20 15.80
N ILE A 228 14.65 13.77 16.36
CA ILE A 228 14.08 15.05 15.93
C ILE A 228 13.59 15.84 17.16
N ALA A 229 14.09 17.06 17.35
CA ALA A 229 13.55 17.99 18.36
C ALA A 229 12.11 18.36 17.99
N GLY A 230 11.13 17.93 18.81
CA GLY A 230 9.69 18.07 18.55
C GLY A 230 8.92 16.74 18.38
N GLY A 231 9.65 15.63 18.23
CA GLY A 231 9.08 14.27 18.20
C GLY A 231 8.33 13.93 16.91
N ILE A 232 8.50 12.70 16.44
CA ILE A 232 7.79 12.16 15.25
C ILE A 232 6.49 11.50 15.69
N PRO A 233 5.39 11.60 14.94
CA PRO A 233 4.09 11.29 15.51
C PRO A 233 3.93 9.83 15.89
N VAL A 234 3.75 9.56 17.17
CA VAL A 234 3.17 8.29 17.62
C VAL A 234 2.07 8.59 18.60
N GLY A 235 1.02 7.85 18.44
CA GLY A 235 -0.19 7.85 19.21
C GLY A 235 -0.91 6.59 18.77
N PRO A 236 -2.09 6.34 19.32
CA PRO A 236 -2.80 5.12 19.00
C PRO A 236 -2.90 5.03 17.48
N ALA A 237 -2.46 3.90 16.92
CA ALA A 237 -2.71 3.63 15.52
C ALA A 237 -4.21 3.89 15.30
N TYR A 238 -4.60 4.54 14.19
CA TYR A 238 -6.02 4.64 13.87
C TYR A 238 -6.58 3.23 13.67
N SER A 239 -7.12 2.67 14.75
CA SER A 239 -8.35 1.90 14.76
C SER A 239 -9.38 2.92 15.17
N ASN A 240 -10.07 3.40 14.18
CA ASN A 240 -11.46 3.65 14.35
C ASN A 240 -12.08 2.22 14.33
N TYR A 241 -12.22 1.71 15.56
CA TYR A 241 -13.27 0.83 16.05
C TYR A 241 -13.85 -0.14 15.00
N ASP A 242 -13.39 -1.39 14.99
CA ASP A 242 -14.14 -2.49 14.36
C ASP A 242 -15.42 -2.85 15.16
N GLY A 243 -15.70 -2.16 16.27
CA GLY A 243 -16.79 -2.45 17.18
C GLY A 243 -16.45 -3.55 18.19
N TYR A 244 -15.25 -4.15 18.14
CA TYR A 244 -14.84 -5.15 19.11
C TYR A 244 -14.17 -4.47 20.30
N THR A 245 -14.82 -4.54 21.48
CA THR A 245 -14.09 -4.53 22.76
C THR A 245 -13.35 -5.85 22.92
N ASP A 246 -12.39 -6.06 22.03
CA ASP A 246 -11.37 -7.07 22.14
C ASP A 246 -10.31 -6.48 23.09
N ALA A 247 -10.24 -7.02 24.30
CA ALA A 247 -9.20 -6.69 25.28
C ALA A 247 -7.95 -7.57 25.13
N ALA A 248 -7.82 -8.33 24.04
CA ALA A 248 -6.87 -9.44 23.99
C ALA A 248 -6.06 -9.59 22.70
N HIS A 249 -6.37 -8.89 21.59
CA HIS A 249 -5.68 -8.82 20.29
C HIS A 249 -4.62 -9.91 20.09
N THR A 250 -5.06 -11.17 20.13
CA THR A 250 -4.18 -12.36 20.21
C THR A 250 -4.13 -13.09 18.88
N ILE A 251 -4.91 -12.65 17.88
CA ILE A 251 -4.88 -13.20 16.54
C ILE A 251 -3.90 -12.37 15.72
N ALA A 252 -2.81 -12.99 15.26
CA ALA A 252 -1.92 -12.35 14.31
C ALA A 252 -2.65 -12.16 12.97
N GLY A 253 -3.02 -10.91 12.62
CA GLY A 253 -3.42 -10.55 11.25
C GLY A 253 -4.86 -10.06 11.05
N ASP A 254 -5.53 -9.57 12.09
CA ASP A 254 -6.96 -9.24 12.11
C ASP A 254 -7.35 -7.74 12.00
N GLY A 255 -6.44 -6.78 11.89
CA GLY A 255 -6.93 -5.40 11.67
C GLY A 255 -5.96 -4.25 11.48
N TRP A 256 -4.65 -4.47 11.61
CA TRP A 256 -3.70 -3.37 11.72
C TRP A 256 -2.58 -3.38 10.67
N ALA A 257 -2.47 -4.45 9.88
CA ALA A 257 -1.19 -4.83 9.26
C ALA A 257 -1.21 -4.93 7.73
N SER A 258 -2.22 -4.40 7.03
CA SER A 258 -2.25 -4.47 5.56
C SER A 258 -2.74 -3.19 4.92
N PRO A 259 -2.08 -2.03 5.17
CA PRO A 259 -2.25 -0.90 4.27
C PRO A 259 -1.99 -1.35 2.83
N ALA A 260 -2.70 -0.77 1.87
CA ALA A 260 -2.32 -0.93 0.48
C ALA A 260 -0.88 -0.40 0.32
N THR A 261 0.05 -1.29 -0.03
CA THR A 261 1.47 -0.95 -0.19
C THR A 261 1.96 -1.28 -1.58
N LEU A 262 2.87 -0.43 -2.05
CA LEU A 262 3.71 -0.71 -3.20
C LEU A 262 5.15 -0.81 -2.72
N LYS A 263 5.67 -2.03 -2.62
CA LYS A 263 7.07 -2.29 -2.31
C LYS A 263 7.88 -2.42 -3.59
N VAL A 264 8.89 -1.57 -3.71
CA VAL A 264 9.85 -1.55 -4.81
C VAL A 264 11.15 -2.14 -4.31
N TYR A 265 11.60 -3.25 -4.91
CA TYR A 265 12.90 -3.84 -4.61
C TYR A 265 14.00 -3.25 -5.49
N ARG A 266 15.17 -3.03 -4.89
CA ARG A 266 16.38 -2.65 -5.62
C ARG A 266 16.77 -3.78 -6.58
N ASN A 267 17.13 -3.41 -7.80
CA ASN A 267 17.49 -4.35 -8.84
C ASN A 267 18.98 -4.66 -8.80
N ILE A 268 19.41 -5.48 -7.84
CA ILE A 268 20.84 -5.73 -7.59
C ILE A 268 21.51 -6.61 -8.66
N THR A 269 20.74 -7.44 -9.38
CA THR A 269 21.27 -8.36 -10.40
C THR A 269 21.15 -7.84 -11.82
N GLY A 270 20.36 -6.77 -12.02
CA GLY A 270 19.86 -6.40 -13.33
C GLY A 270 18.71 -7.32 -13.78
N THR A 271 17.95 -6.87 -14.76
CA THR A 271 16.88 -7.63 -15.39
C THR A 271 17.15 -7.72 -16.89
N PRO A 272 17.34 -8.92 -17.45
CA PRO A 272 17.48 -9.08 -18.90
C PRO A 272 16.23 -8.59 -19.65
N ALA A 273 16.41 -8.11 -20.86
CA ALA A 273 15.29 -7.94 -21.78
C ALA A 273 14.69 -9.33 -22.06
N THR A 274 13.38 -9.46 -21.93
CA THR A 274 12.66 -10.69 -22.28
C THR A 274 11.60 -10.37 -23.31
N VAL A 275 11.41 -11.30 -24.24
CA VAL A 275 10.25 -11.33 -25.13
C VAL A 275 9.51 -12.62 -24.82
N ALA A 276 8.38 -12.50 -24.13
CA ALA A 276 7.50 -13.62 -23.83
C ALA A 276 6.07 -13.23 -24.20
N ASN A 277 5.40 -14.04 -25.02
CA ASN A 277 4.03 -13.81 -25.49
C ASN A 277 3.79 -12.39 -26.07
N GLY A 278 4.76 -11.84 -26.79
CA GLY A 278 4.67 -10.50 -27.38
C GLY A 278 4.84 -9.34 -26.37
N VAL A 279 5.12 -9.64 -25.09
CA VAL A 279 5.51 -8.64 -24.09
C VAL A 279 7.01 -8.43 -24.19
N TYR A 280 7.42 -7.24 -24.61
CA TYR A 280 8.80 -6.80 -24.64
C TYR A 280 9.14 -6.11 -23.32
N THR A 281 10.07 -6.67 -22.55
CA THR A 281 10.65 -5.96 -21.41
C THR A 281 11.99 -5.34 -21.79
N VAL A 282 12.23 -4.11 -21.34
CA VAL A 282 13.52 -3.43 -21.54
C VAL A 282 14.50 -3.95 -20.50
N ALA A 283 15.73 -4.23 -20.92
CA ALA A 283 16.80 -4.62 -19.99
C ALA A 283 17.02 -3.50 -18.96
N GLN A 284 17.09 -3.87 -17.68
CA GLN A 284 17.40 -2.95 -16.59
C GLN A 284 18.81 -3.26 -16.08
N PRO A 285 19.71 -2.27 -16.01
CA PRO A 285 21.05 -2.49 -15.47
C PRO A 285 20.98 -2.83 -13.99
N ALA A 286 21.99 -3.56 -13.51
CA ALA A 286 22.16 -3.80 -12.09
C ALA A 286 22.42 -2.48 -11.34
N ASN A 287 21.79 -2.34 -10.19
CA ASN A 287 21.97 -1.24 -9.25
C ASN A 287 22.40 -1.83 -7.90
N PRO A 288 23.68 -2.23 -7.75
CA PRO A 288 24.17 -2.78 -6.49
C PRO A 288 24.08 -1.75 -5.35
N LEU A 289 24.12 -2.23 -4.12
CA LEU A 289 24.24 -1.34 -2.96
C LEU A 289 25.61 -0.65 -2.97
N PRO A 290 25.68 0.63 -2.57
CA PRO A 290 26.96 1.30 -2.44
C PRO A 290 27.78 0.68 -1.30
N PRO A 291 29.13 0.76 -1.38
CA PRO A 291 29.98 0.30 -0.28
C PRO A 291 29.64 1.02 1.03
N GLY A 292 29.66 0.28 2.14
CA GLY A 292 29.45 0.83 3.48
C GLY A 292 28.01 0.81 4.00
N CYS A 293 27.04 0.30 3.23
CA CYS A 293 25.72 0.01 3.78
C CYS A 293 25.81 -1.10 4.81
N THR A 294 25.31 -0.84 6.02
CA THR A 294 25.35 -1.80 7.15
C THR A 294 23.97 -2.34 7.52
N GLY A 295 22.89 -1.73 7.00
CA GLY A 295 21.52 -2.16 7.23
C GLY A 295 21.31 -3.64 6.93
N HIS A 296 20.54 -4.30 7.80
CA HIS A 296 20.24 -5.73 7.70
C HIS A 296 21.50 -6.61 7.52
N GLY A 297 22.61 -6.28 8.18
CA GLY A 297 23.87 -7.03 8.07
C GLY A 297 24.60 -6.84 6.74
N GLY A 298 24.46 -5.66 6.13
CA GLY A 298 25.07 -5.33 4.83
C GLY A 298 24.15 -5.56 3.62
N LEU A 299 22.90 -5.95 3.86
CA LEU A 299 21.90 -6.15 2.81
C LEU A 299 21.16 -4.87 2.42
N GLY A 300 21.51 -3.72 3.02
CA GLY A 300 20.88 -2.42 2.79
C GLY A 300 19.66 -2.21 3.69
N ASP A 301 19.02 -1.06 3.58
CA ASP A 301 17.90 -0.61 4.43
C ASP A 301 16.53 -0.81 3.76
N ASP A 302 15.50 -1.10 4.55
CA ASP A 302 14.12 -1.03 4.09
C ASP A 302 13.53 0.35 4.40
N VAL A 303 13.14 1.07 3.34
CA VAL A 303 12.57 2.41 3.46
C VAL A 303 11.06 2.35 3.36
N TYR A 304 10.38 3.10 4.21
CA TYR A 304 8.93 3.23 4.24
C TYR A 304 8.55 4.69 4.01
N VAL A 305 7.64 4.95 3.08
CA VAL A 305 7.25 6.30 2.67
C VAL A 305 5.76 6.46 2.85
N PHE A 306 5.36 7.40 3.70
CA PHE A 306 3.97 7.68 4.04
C PHE A 306 3.56 9.07 3.53
N PRO A 307 2.31 9.25 3.05
CA PRO A 307 1.78 10.56 2.75
C PRO A 307 1.78 11.43 4.01
N SER A 308 2.03 12.73 3.85
CA SER A 308 1.97 13.66 4.98
C SER A 308 0.52 13.98 5.38
N ALA A 309 0.27 14.42 6.62
CA ALA A 309 -1.04 14.95 7.01
C ALA A 309 -1.51 16.06 6.06
N ALA A 310 -0.60 16.94 5.66
CA ALA A 310 -0.92 18.04 4.75
C ALA A 310 -1.44 17.51 3.40
N GLN A 311 -0.78 16.49 2.84
CA GLN A 311 -1.21 15.85 1.60
C GLN A 311 -2.56 15.17 1.78
N ILE A 312 -2.72 14.37 2.84
CA ILE A 312 -3.96 13.64 3.09
C ILE A 312 -5.13 14.63 3.28
N ASN A 313 -4.94 15.69 4.05
CA ASN A 313 -5.95 16.73 4.25
C ASN A 313 -6.36 17.44 2.96
N ALA A 314 -5.39 17.72 2.08
CA ALA A 314 -5.65 18.42 0.82
C ALA A 314 -6.28 17.50 -0.23
N GLU A 315 -5.81 16.25 -0.32
CA GLU A 315 -6.09 15.35 -1.44
C GLU A 315 -7.07 14.23 -1.09
N MET A 316 -7.50 14.09 0.17
CA MET A 316 -8.50 13.11 0.62
C MET A 316 -9.85 13.73 1.05
N PRO A 317 -10.42 14.75 0.39
CA PRO A 317 -11.72 15.25 0.79
C PRO A 317 -12.79 14.22 0.39
N ILE A 318 -13.37 13.56 1.38
CA ILE A 318 -14.36 12.51 1.16
C ILE A 318 -15.76 13.07 1.00
N PHE A 319 -16.05 14.27 1.55
CA PHE A 319 -17.29 15.02 1.29
C PHE A 319 -17.22 16.39 1.99
N SER A 320 -17.65 17.49 1.34
CA SER A 320 -17.53 18.84 1.92
C SER A 320 -18.51 19.10 3.06
N GLY A 321 -17.96 19.54 4.18
CA GLY A 321 -18.57 20.56 5.04
C GLY A 321 -17.67 21.81 5.08
N VAL A 322 -18.07 22.80 5.88
CA VAL A 322 -17.40 24.12 6.04
C VAL A 322 -15.92 24.09 6.45
N ASN A 323 -15.37 22.93 6.83
CA ASN A 323 -14.03 22.79 7.41
C ASN A 323 -13.00 22.03 6.54
N GLN A 324 -13.35 21.64 5.30
CA GLN A 324 -12.40 20.99 4.39
C GLN A 324 -11.94 21.95 3.29
N LYS A 325 -10.63 22.20 3.24
CA LYS A 325 -9.96 22.91 2.14
C LYS A 325 -9.42 21.86 1.16
N GLY A 326 -10.09 21.67 0.03
CA GLY A 326 -9.69 20.71 -1.01
C GLY A 326 -10.75 20.59 -2.12
N THR A 327 -10.37 20.03 -3.27
CA THR A 327 -11.29 19.81 -4.40
C THR A 327 -12.28 18.71 -4.06
N LEU A 328 -13.58 19.01 -4.14
CA LEU A 328 -14.61 18.00 -4.00
C LEU A 328 -14.58 17.05 -5.20
N TYR A 329 -14.28 15.78 -4.93
CA TYR A 329 -14.31 14.74 -5.96
C TYR A 329 -15.68 14.07 -6.11
N TRP A 330 -16.63 14.37 -5.22
CA TRP A 330 -17.96 13.77 -5.18
C TRP A 330 -19.05 14.84 -5.07
N LYS A 331 -19.89 14.95 -6.11
CA LYS A 331 -21.20 15.60 -6.12
C LYS A 331 -22.15 14.82 -7.01
#